data_AF-S4PKA5-F1
#
_entry.id   AF-S4PKA5-F1
#
_cell.length_a   1.000
_cell.length_b   1.000
_cell.length_c   1.000
_cell.angle_alpha   90.00
_cell.angle_beta   90.00
_cell.angle_gamma   90.00
#
_symmetry.space_group_name_H-M   'P 1'
#
loop_
_entity.id
_entity.type
_entity.pdbx_description
1 polymer ?
#
loop_
_entity_poly.entity_id
_entity_poly.type
_entity_poly.pdbx_seq_one_letter_code
_entity_poly.pdbx_strand_id
1 'polypeptide(L)'
;VLAAVRAVIRTPLEAFRPSGEIHIRRPDKLPLLPHRRSNTPKSGLKVLYQTGFSEEDLPDCRARQVCSKVDLYDSTQPWIERKCRCLGHRPCSSDLSDDDNHTLADKTTLYKTCDPVKRLPKCRYFKDAAWIIYSFPDSNATQQIVNCHCPKQSVTYLLRKLPYTTPSGQPGNQYQFGCSPQSRLRCSRKEPCKLFSARRRHEQIDEVNASTICQCPRDHTCPKHHTEPGVLPGVTYVAEDIRTYHGYCLPDPPPETYRFVGDKD
;
A
#
# COMPACT_ATOMS: atom_id res chain seq x y z
N VAL A 1 -27.09 -8.62 25.45
CA VAL A 1 -26.91 -7.54 24.44
C VAL A 1 -25.48 -7.61 23.95
N LEU A 2 -25.26 -8.22 22.78
CA LEU A 2 -23.92 -8.44 22.21
C LEU A 2 -23.43 -7.14 21.55
N ALA A 3 -22.36 -6.55 22.11
CA ALA A 3 -21.72 -5.38 21.54
C ALA A 3 -20.92 -5.79 20.29
N ALA A 4 -21.43 -5.42 19.11
CA ALA A 4 -20.71 -5.57 17.85
C ALA A 4 -19.47 -4.67 17.85
N VAL A 5 -18.29 -5.27 17.85
CA VAL A 5 -17.02 -4.58 17.65
C VAL A 5 -16.99 -4.08 16.20
N ARG A 6 -17.26 -2.79 16.01
CA ARG A 6 -17.15 -2.13 14.70
C ARG A 6 -15.68 -2.11 14.30
N ALA A 7 -15.33 -2.81 13.22
CA ALA A 7 -14.01 -2.75 12.61
C ALA A 7 -13.78 -1.33 12.08
N VAL A 8 -13.00 -0.52 12.80
CA VAL A 8 -12.53 0.78 12.33
C VAL A 8 -11.33 0.51 11.44
N ILE A 9 -11.45 0.78 10.14
CA ILE A 9 -10.31 0.72 9.22
C ILE A 9 -9.29 1.77 9.67
N ARG A 10 -8.20 1.32 10.30
CA ARG A 10 -7.03 2.17 10.52
C ARG A 10 -6.30 2.33 9.20
N THR A 11 -5.96 3.56 8.88
CA THR A 11 -5.02 3.85 7.78
C THR A 11 -3.63 3.35 8.19
N PRO A 12 -2.76 2.94 7.25
CA PRO A 12 -1.40 2.48 7.57
C PRO A 12 -0.56 3.49 8.38
N LEU A 13 -0.86 4.80 8.29
CA LEU A 13 -0.22 5.82 9.13
C LEU A 13 -0.66 5.77 10.61
N GLU A 14 -1.89 5.32 10.89
CA GLU A 14 -2.40 5.15 12.27
C GLU A 14 -1.78 3.92 12.95
N ALA A 15 -1.26 2.95 12.19
CA ALA A 15 -0.52 1.81 12.73
C ALA A 15 0.83 2.22 13.34
N PHE A 16 1.41 3.37 12.94
CA PHE A 16 2.67 3.88 13.49
C PHE A 16 2.50 5.03 14.48
N ARG A 17 1.26 5.45 14.80
CA ARG A 17 1.03 6.43 15.86
C ARG A 17 1.10 5.76 17.23
N PRO A 18 1.88 6.30 18.19
CA PRO A 18 1.78 5.87 19.58
C PRO A 18 0.41 6.33 20.12
N SER A 19 -0.56 5.43 20.21
CA SER A 19 -1.73 5.67 21.06
C SER A 19 -1.25 5.68 22.52
N GLY A 20 -1.64 6.72 23.26
CA GLY A 20 -1.34 6.85 24.68
C GLY A 20 -1.73 5.60 25.48
N GLU A 21 -0.90 5.30 26.47
CA GLU A 21 -1.03 4.24 27.48
C GLU A 21 -1.48 2.87 26.95
N ILE A 22 -0.52 2.11 26.42
CA ILE A 22 -0.66 0.66 26.31
C ILE A 22 0.25 0.04 27.37
N HIS A 23 -0.37 -0.59 28.38
CA HIS A 23 0.34 -1.46 29.32
C HIS A 23 1.12 -2.52 28.52
N ILE A 24 2.44 -2.43 28.57
CA ILE A 24 3.36 -3.38 27.95
C ILE A 24 3.25 -4.68 28.74
N ARG A 25 2.45 -5.63 28.24
CA ARG A 25 2.67 -7.05 28.53
C ARG A 25 3.38 -7.65 27.33
N ARG A 26 4.65 -8.00 27.50
CA ARG A 26 5.37 -8.92 26.60
C ARG A 26 4.57 -10.23 26.53
N PRO A 27 4.11 -10.67 25.36
CA PRO A 27 3.76 -12.05 25.17
C PRO A 27 5.05 -12.79 24.85
N ASP A 28 5.47 -13.65 25.79
CA ASP A 28 6.47 -14.67 25.54
C ASP A 28 6.08 -15.52 24.31
N LYS A 29 7.08 -15.78 23.47
CA LYS A 29 7.20 -16.84 22.46
C LYS A 29 5.86 -17.49 22.02
N LEU A 30 5.19 -16.88 21.04
CA LEU A 30 4.24 -17.61 20.21
C LEU A 30 4.99 -18.27 19.04
N PRO A 31 4.69 -19.55 18.71
CA PRO A 31 5.42 -20.28 17.69
C PRO A 31 5.22 -19.62 16.31
N LEU A 32 6.35 -19.36 15.65
CA LEU A 32 6.40 -19.02 14.22
C LEU A 32 5.76 -20.17 13.45
N LEU A 33 4.51 -20.01 13.02
CA LEU A 33 3.93 -20.95 12.07
C LEU A 33 4.71 -20.83 10.75
N PRO A 34 5.31 -21.93 10.24
CA PRO A 34 6.07 -21.88 9.01
C PRO A 34 5.14 -21.53 7.84
N HIS A 35 5.58 -20.59 7.01
CA HIS A 35 4.98 -20.37 5.70
C HIS A 35 5.09 -21.67 4.90
N ARG A 36 3.98 -22.41 4.79
CA ARG A 36 3.88 -23.53 3.85
C ARG A 36 4.02 -22.94 2.45
N ARG A 37 5.19 -23.10 1.84
CA ARG A 37 5.37 -22.92 0.39
C ARG A 37 4.45 -23.94 -0.29
N SER A 38 3.26 -23.52 -0.69
CA SER A 38 2.45 -24.31 -1.60
C SER A 38 3.03 -24.12 -3.01
N ASN A 39 3.09 -25.24 -3.76
CA ASN A 39 3.50 -25.25 -5.15
C ASN A 39 2.75 -24.15 -5.93
N THR A 40 3.54 -23.28 -6.53
CA THR A 40 3.12 -22.19 -7.41
C THR A 40 2.25 -22.73 -8.55
N PRO A 41 0.98 -22.31 -8.68
CA PRO A 41 0.32 -22.34 -9.97
C PRO A 41 0.96 -21.28 -10.87
N LYS A 42 1.15 -21.62 -12.14
CA LYS A 42 1.72 -20.77 -13.19
C LYS A 42 1.06 -19.38 -13.24
N SER A 43 1.89 -18.34 -13.11
CA SER A 43 1.84 -17.03 -13.78
C SER A 43 0.49 -16.62 -14.38
N GLY A 44 -0.38 -16.03 -13.55
CA GLY A 44 -1.52 -15.24 -14.01
C GLY A 44 -1.64 -13.99 -13.14
N LEU A 45 -1.88 -12.84 -13.77
CA LEU A 45 -2.19 -11.59 -13.08
C LEU A 45 -3.45 -11.79 -12.23
N LYS A 46 -3.33 -11.64 -10.91
CA LYS A 46 -4.49 -11.82 -10.01
C LYS A 46 -5.35 -10.58 -10.00
N VAL A 47 -6.65 -10.76 -10.19
CA VAL A 47 -7.66 -9.69 -10.12
C VAL A 47 -8.57 -9.97 -8.94
N LEU A 48 -8.65 -9.01 -8.02
CA LEU A 48 -9.50 -9.00 -6.85
C LEU A 48 -10.60 -7.96 -7.02
N TYR A 49 -11.71 -8.14 -6.32
CA TYR A 49 -12.82 -7.21 -6.30
C TYR A 49 -12.97 -6.66 -4.88
N GLN A 50 -13.19 -5.35 -4.76
CA GLN A 50 -13.42 -4.74 -3.44
C GLN A 50 -14.71 -5.27 -2.79
N THR A 51 -15.73 -5.51 -3.60
CA THR A 51 -17.03 -6.01 -3.19
C THR A 51 -17.43 -7.11 -4.17
N GLY A 52 -17.97 -8.22 -3.66
CA GLY A 52 -18.32 -9.38 -4.47
C GLY A 52 -17.12 -10.10 -5.08
N PHE A 53 -17.35 -10.77 -6.21
CA PHE A 53 -16.37 -11.65 -6.87
C PHE A 53 -16.29 -11.44 -8.39
N SER A 54 -17.03 -10.46 -8.93
CA SER A 54 -17.17 -10.20 -10.36
C SER A 54 -17.31 -8.70 -10.68
N GLU A 55 -17.23 -8.31 -11.95
CA GLU A 55 -17.43 -6.92 -12.37
C GLU A 55 -18.87 -6.45 -12.14
N GLU A 56 -19.84 -7.35 -12.26
CA GLU A 56 -21.28 -7.10 -12.07
C GLU A 56 -21.61 -6.71 -10.63
N ASP A 57 -20.83 -7.21 -9.67
CA ASP A 57 -20.97 -6.87 -8.25
C ASP A 57 -20.47 -5.46 -7.91
N LEU A 58 -19.71 -4.84 -8.82
CA LEU A 58 -19.13 -3.53 -8.58
C LEU A 58 -20.13 -2.40 -8.91
N PRO A 59 -20.15 -1.33 -8.10
CA PRO A 59 -20.94 -0.15 -8.39
C PRO A 59 -20.39 0.62 -9.58
N ASP A 60 -21.19 1.52 -10.16
CA ASP A 60 -20.69 2.47 -11.15
C ASP A 60 -19.78 3.53 -10.52
N CYS A 61 -18.70 3.88 -11.22
CA CYS A 61 -17.75 4.87 -10.75
C CYS A 61 -18.36 6.28 -10.75
N ARG A 62 -18.07 7.05 -9.68
CA ARG A 62 -18.28 8.49 -9.68
C ARG A 62 -17.22 9.21 -10.52
N ALA A 63 -17.50 10.46 -10.87
CA ALA A 63 -16.54 11.32 -11.56
C ALA A 63 -15.20 11.39 -10.79
N ARG A 64 -14.09 11.18 -11.51
CA ARG A 64 -12.72 11.17 -10.95
C ARG A 64 -12.48 10.10 -9.86
N GLN A 65 -13.33 9.09 -9.77
CA GLN A 65 -13.10 7.96 -8.88
C GLN A 65 -12.01 7.05 -9.45
N VAL A 66 -11.17 6.51 -8.55
CA VAL A 66 -10.26 5.41 -8.88
C VAL A 66 -11.08 4.16 -9.15
N CYS A 67 -10.98 3.62 -10.37
CA CYS A 67 -11.71 2.44 -10.81
C CYS A 67 -10.96 1.13 -10.52
N SER A 68 -9.63 1.18 -10.49
CA SER A 68 -8.80 0.04 -10.07
C SER A 68 -7.52 0.49 -9.39
N LYS A 69 -6.99 -0.37 -8.52
CA LYS A 69 -5.69 -0.24 -7.87
C LYS A 69 -4.80 -1.36 -8.38
N VAL A 70 -3.65 -1.05 -8.96
CA VAL A 70 -2.64 -2.03 -9.33
C VAL A 70 -1.52 -1.96 -8.31
N ASP A 71 -1.19 -3.09 -7.70
CA ASP A 71 -0.10 -3.19 -6.74
C ASP A 71 1.10 -3.89 -7.39
N LEU A 72 2.24 -3.20 -7.36
CA LEU A 72 3.50 -3.63 -7.95
C LEU A 72 4.59 -3.84 -6.87
N TYR A 73 4.19 -3.99 -5.60
CA TYR A 73 5.13 -4.19 -4.50
C TYR A 73 6.02 -5.41 -4.71
N ASP A 74 5.42 -6.54 -5.11
CA ASP A 74 6.15 -7.71 -5.59
C ASP A 74 6.04 -7.77 -7.12
N SER A 75 7.13 -7.41 -7.81
CA SER A 75 7.19 -7.42 -9.27
C SER A 75 6.98 -8.80 -9.90
N THR A 76 7.17 -9.89 -9.13
CA THR A 76 6.97 -11.26 -9.61
C THR A 76 5.51 -11.70 -9.52
N GLN A 77 4.71 -11.03 -8.69
CA GLN A 77 3.28 -11.29 -8.50
C GLN A 77 2.49 -9.98 -8.36
N PRO A 78 2.41 -9.16 -9.43
CA PRO A 78 1.53 -8.01 -9.44
C PRO A 78 0.06 -8.45 -9.35
N TRP A 79 -0.79 -7.58 -8.83
CA TRP A 79 -2.23 -7.84 -8.74
C TRP A 79 -3.06 -6.56 -8.88
N ILE A 80 -4.32 -6.74 -9.25
CA ILE A 80 -5.27 -5.64 -9.47
C ILE A 80 -6.43 -5.78 -8.48
N GLU A 81 -6.84 -4.68 -7.87
CA GLU A 81 -8.08 -4.56 -7.11
C GLU A 81 -9.08 -3.70 -7.91
N ARG A 82 -10.18 -4.28 -8.36
CA ARG A 82 -11.27 -3.57 -9.02
C ARG A 82 -12.18 -2.92 -7.97
N LYS A 83 -12.56 -1.65 -8.22
CA LYS A 83 -13.30 -0.80 -7.28
C LYS A 83 -14.69 -0.44 -7.77
N CYS A 84 -14.83 -0.15 -9.06
CA CYS A 84 -16.09 0.27 -9.69
C CYS A 84 -16.02 0.09 -11.22
N ARG A 85 -17.18 0.05 -11.88
CA ARG A 85 -17.31 0.00 -13.34
C ARG A 85 -17.38 1.42 -13.92
N CYS A 86 -16.59 1.70 -14.95
CA CYS A 86 -16.67 3.01 -15.61
C CYS A 86 -17.98 3.15 -16.41
N LEU A 87 -18.53 4.36 -16.42
CA LEU A 87 -19.78 4.67 -17.14
C LEU A 87 -19.64 4.39 -18.65
N GLY A 88 -20.73 3.95 -19.27
CA GLY A 88 -20.77 3.61 -20.70
C GLY A 88 -20.04 2.31 -21.06
N HIS A 89 -19.88 1.39 -20.09
CA HIS A 89 -19.23 0.08 -20.25
C HIS A 89 -17.79 0.14 -20.81
N ARG A 90 -17.10 1.27 -20.65
CA ARG A 90 -15.66 1.32 -20.95
C ARG A 90 -14.91 0.50 -19.89
N PRO A 91 -14.02 -0.41 -20.26
CA PRO A 91 -13.24 -1.14 -19.27
C PRO A 91 -12.28 -0.18 -18.56
N CYS A 92 -12.19 -0.30 -17.24
CA CYS A 92 -11.13 0.37 -16.47
C CYS A 92 -9.76 -0.21 -16.90
N SER A 93 -8.75 0.64 -17.05
CA SER A 93 -7.41 0.21 -17.43
C SER A 93 -6.89 -0.88 -16.48
N SER A 94 -6.21 -1.86 -17.06
CA SER A 94 -5.53 -2.96 -16.36
C SER A 94 -4.03 -2.99 -16.65
N ASP A 95 -3.49 -1.94 -17.27
CA ASP A 95 -2.08 -1.86 -17.62
C ASP A 95 -1.22 -1.81 -16.37
N LEU A 96 -0.09 -2.53 -16.37
CA LEU A 96 0.86 -2.55 -15.26
C LEU A 96 1.86 -1.37 -15.30
N SER A 97 1.74 -0.50 -16.30
CA SER A 97 2.52 0.72 -16.50
C SER A 97 1.67 1.98 -16.26
N ASP A 98 2.32 3.14 -16.18
CA ASP A 98 1.71 4.45 -15.97
C ASP A 98 1.58 5.31 -17.24
N ASP A 99 1.86 4.73 -18.41
CA ASP A 99 1.90 5.40 -19.71
C ASP A 99 0.55 5.44 -20.46
N ASP A 100 -0.52 4.94 -19.84
CA ASP A 100 -1.87 4.81 -20.42
C ASP A 100 -2.74 6.09 -20.34
N ASN A 101 -2.20 7.19 -19.81
CA ASN A 101 -2.90 8.47 -19.57
C ASN A 101 -4.11 8.38 -18.61
N HIS A 102 -4.29 7.25 -17.93
CA HIS A 102 -5.36 6.97 -16.98
C HIS A 102 -4.80 6.58 -15.59
N THR A 103 -3.51 6.81 -15.37
CA THR A 103 -2.78 6.33 -14.19
C THR A 103 -2.20 7.45 -13.33
N LEU A 104 -2.34 7.28 -12.02
CA LEU A 104 -1.64 8.02 -10.97
C LEU A 104 -0.73 7.05 -10.21
N ALA A 105 0.58 7.23 -10.30
CA ALA A 105 1.53 6.43 -9.54
C ALA A 105 1.83 7.08 -8.17
N ASP A 106 1.81 6.28 -7.10
CA ASP A 106 2.36 6.65 -5.80
C ASP A 106 3.02 5.42 -5.16
N LYS A 107 4.30 5.57 -4.80
CA LYS A 107 5.14 4.47 -4.30
C LYS A 107 5.13 3.26 -5.25
N THR A 108 4.62 2.12 -4.81
CA THR A 108 4.52 0.85 -5.55
C THR A 108 3.11 0.59 -6.07
N THR A 109 2.22 1.58 -5.99
CA THR A 109 0.81 1.43 -6.37
C THR A 109 0.48 2.35 -7.54
N LEU A 110 -0.27 1.81 -8.50
CA LEU A 110 -0.88 2.58 -9.58
C LEU A 110 -2.38 2.69 -9.32
N TYR A 111 -2.91 3.91 -9.33
CA TYR A 111 -4.32 4.19 -9.22
C TYR A 111 -4.87 4.55 -10.60
N LYS A 112 -5.79 3.73 -11.11
CA LYS A 112 -6.39 3.90 -12.44
C LYS A 112 -7.70 4.65 -12.33
N THR A 113 -7.97 5.55 -13.28
CA THR A 113 -9.21 6.32 -13.37
C THR A 113 -9.92 6.09 -14.69
N CYS A 114 -11.24 6.30 -14.72
CA CYS A 114 -12.03 6.19 -15.96
C CYS A 114 -11.75 7.33 -16.93
N ASP A 115 -11.46 8.52 -16.41
CA ASP A 115 -11.16 9.71 -17.20
C ASP A 115 -9.64 9.93 -17.33
N PRO A 116 -9.18 10.57 -18.42
CA PRO A 116 -7.78 10.92 -18.59
C PRO A 116 -7.25 11.81 -17.47
N VAL A 117 -6.14 11.39 -16.87
CA VAL A 117 -5.58 12.07 -15.69
C VAL A 117 -4.98 13.43 -16.06
N LYS A 118 -4.48 13.62 -17.29
CA LYS A 118 -3.94 14.91 -17.78
C LYS A 118 -4.88 16.12 -17.62
N ARG A 119 -6.20 15.90 -17.45
CA ARG A 119 -7.19 16.95 -17.19
C ARG A 119 -7.17 17.47 -15.74
N LEU A 120 -6.57 16.73 -14.82
CA LEU A 120 -6.49 17.10 -13.42
C LEU A 120 -5.42 18.18 -13.20
N PRO A 121 -5.70 19.20 -12.37
CA PRO A 121 -4.72 20.23 -12.04
C PRO A 121 -3.55 19.65 -11.24
N LYS A 122 -2.45 20.41 -11.11
CA LYS A 122 -1.34 20.06 -10.20
C LYS A 122 -1.66 20.50 -8.77
N CYS A 123 -1.40 19.62 -7.81
CA CYS A 123 -1.56 19.91 -6.39
C CYS A 123 -0.42 20.81 -5.89
N ARG A 124 -0.72 21.75 -4.99
CA ARG A 124 0.29 22.42 -4.18
C ARG A 124 0.66 21.56 -2.97
N TYR A 125 1.96 21.46 -2.71
CA TYR A 125 2.48 20.74 -1.55
C TYR A 125 1.84 21.22 -0.25
N PHE A 126 1.55 20.26 0.64
CA PHE A 126 1.02 20.45 2.00
C PHE A 126 -0.34 21.15 2.15
N LYS A 127 -0.91 21.67 1.06
CA LYS A 127 -2.14 22.47 1.09
C LYS A 127 -3.31 21.75 0.43
N ASP A 128 -3.11 21.26 -0.79
CA ASP A 128 -4.18 20.67 -1.57
C ASP A 128 -4.27 19.16 -1.29
N ALA A 129 -5.51 18.65 -1.18
CA ALA A 129 -5.76 17.23 -1.07
C ALA A 129 -5.75 16.60 -2.47
N ALA A 130 -4.73 15.80 -2.77
CA ALA A 130 -4.60 15.04 -4.01
C ALA A 130 -5.78 14.10 -4.25
N TRP A 131 -6.17 13.38 -3.21
CA TRP A 131 -7.36 12.55 -3.22
C TRP A 131 -7.99 12.43 -1.84
N ILE A 132 -9.23 11.97 -1.83
CA ILE A 132 -10.03 11.72 -0.63
C ILE A 132 -10.53 10.29 -0.68
N ILE A 133 -10.34 9.54 0.41
CA ILE A 133 -10.90 8.20 0.57
C ILE A 133 -12.08 8.29 1.53
N TYR A 134 -13.25 7.89 1.07
CA TYR A 134 -14.45 7.68 1.88
C TYR A 134 -14.53 6.20 2.26
N SER A 135 -14.69 5.91 3.55
CA SER A 135 -14.98 4.56 4.03
C SER A 135 -16.48 4.40 4.24
N PHE A 136 -17.07 3.38 3.63
CA PHE A 136 -18.48 3.04 3.79
C PHE A 136 -18.62 1.80 4.69
N PRO A 137 -18.91 1.98 5.99
CA PRO A 137 -18.95 0.87 6.94
C PRO A 137 -20.12 -0.10 6.73
N ASP A 138 -21.14 0.31 5.97
CA ASP A 138 -22.29 -0.52 5.60
C ASP A 138 -21.95 -1.56 4.50
N SER A 139 -21.06 -1.21 3.58
CA SER A 139 -20.71 -2.01 2.40
C SER A 139 -19.28 -2.56 2.43
N ASN A 140 -18.51 -2.27 3.49
CA ASN A 140 -17.06 -2.54 3.57
C ASN A 140 -16.28 -2.04 2.35
N ALA A 141 -16.85 -1.06 1.63
CA ALA A 141 -16.32 -0.50 0.42
C ALA A 141 -15.60 0.82 0.72
N THR A 142 -14.61 1.15 -0.08
CA THR A 142 -14.01 2.47 -0.11
C THR A 142 -14.22 3.14 -1.46
N GLN A 143 -14.32 4.46 -1.44
CA GLN A 143 -14.35 5.29 -2.64
C GLN A 143 -13.22 6.30 -2.55
N GLN A 144 -12.33 6.26 -3.54
CA GLN A 144 -11.21 7.19 -3.65
C GLN A 144 -11.48 8.16 -4.80
N ILE A 145 -11.68 9.44 -4.47
CA ILE A 145 -11.91 10.51 -5.45
C ILE A 145 -10.63 11.32 -5.60
N VAL A 146 -10.16 11.46 -6.83
CA VAL A 146 -8.96 12.23 -7.16
C VAL A 146 -9.33 13.67 -7.51
N ASN A 147 -8.62 14.62 -6.91
CA ASN A 147 -8.82 16.04 -7.15
C ASN A 147 -7.72 16.63 -8.03
N CYS A 148 -6.47 16.22 -7.82
CA CYS A 148 -5.30 16.79 -8.50
C CYS A 148 -4.14 15.79 -8.58
N HIS A 149 -3.19 16.07 -9.47
CA HIS A 149 -1.93 15.35 -9.58
C HIS A 149 -0.88 15.91 -8.66
N CYS A 150 -0.24 15.05 -7.88
CA CYS A 150 0.97 15.47 -7.20
C CYS A 150 2.10 15.81 -8.21
N PRO A 151 3.01 16.73 -7.85
CA PRO A 151 4.20 17.01 -8.65
C PRO A 151 5.11 15.77 -8.79
N LYS A 152 6.05 15.79 -9.74
CA LYS A 152 7.00 14.68 -9.91
C LYS A 152 7.87 14.53 -8.65
N GLN A 153 8.26 13.30 -8.30
CA GLN A 153 9.09 12.98 -7.13
C GLN A 153 8.45 13.41 -5.79
N SER A 154 7.13 13.32 -5.71
CA SER A 154 6.38 13.49 -4.47
C SER A 154 5.94 12.14 -3.91
N VAL A 155 5.61 12.11 -2.62
CA VAL A 155 4.90 11.02 -1.96
C VAL A 155 3.59 11.54 -1.38
N THR A 156 2.54 10.72 -1.40
CA THR A 156 1.31 11.09 -0.70
C THR A 156 1.37 10.80 0.80
N TYR A 157 0.66 11.59 1.59
CA TYR A 157 0.57 11.41 3.04
C TYR A 157 -0.83 11.76 3.53
N LEU A 158 -1.25 11.17 4.65
CA LEU A 158 -2.54 11.49 5.28
C LEU A 158 -2.48 12.92 5.84
N LEU A 159 -3.24 13.83 5.22
CA LEU A 159 -3.34 15.23 5.61
C LEU A 159 -4.31 15.39 6.78
N ARG A 160 -5.53 14.85 6.65
CA ARG A 160 -6.60 14.96 7.66
C ARG A 160 -7.50 13.72 7.64
N LYS A 161 -8.00 13.35 8.81
CA LYS A 161 -9.13 12.43 9.00
C LYS A 161 -10.30 13.24 9.53
N LEU A 162 -11.43 13.18 8.84
CA LEU A 162 -12.64 13.90 9.23
C LEU A 162 -13.81 12.91 9.33
N PRO A 163 -14.75 13.10 10.25
CA PRO A 163 -16.01 12.39 10.20
C PRO A 163 -16.77 12.76 8.92
N TYR A 164 -17.56 11.82 8.43
CA TYR A 164 -18.42 11.99 7.27
C TYR A 164 -19.71 11.21 7.50
N THR A 165 -20.84 11.73 7.03
CA THR A 165 -22.11 10.99 7.07
C THR A 165 -22.34 10.39 5.70
N THR A 166 -22.47 9.07 5.63
CA THR A 166 -22.72 8.36 4.36
C THR A 166 -24.06 8.81 3.75
N PRO A 167 -24.29 8.57 2.45
CA PRO A 167 -25.60 8.80 1.84
C PRO A 167 -26.74 8.05 2.55
N SER A 168 -26.43 6.93 3.19
CA SER A 168 -27.33 6.12 4.02
C SER A 168 -27.55 6.68 5.44
N GLY A 169 -26.96 7.82 5.79
CA GLY A 169 -27.11 8.46 7.11
C GLY A 169 -26.22 7.87 8.21
N GLN A 170 -25.34 6.92 7.89
CA GLN A 170 -24.45 6.27 8.86
C GLN A 170 -23.16 7.07 9.07
N PRO A 171 -22.57 7.05 10.27
CA PRO A 171 -21.28 7.69 10.51
C PRO A 171 -20.15 6.90 9.83
N GLY A 172 -19.38 7.58 8.99
CA GLY A 172 -18.18 7.09 8.33
C GLY A 172 -17.00 8.06 8.52
N ASN A 173 -15.87 7.73 7.89
CA ASN A 173 -14.68 8.57 7.89
C ASN A 173 -14.33 8.96 6.45
N GLN A 174 -13.85 10.19 6.30
CA GLN A 174 -13.13 10.63 5.10
C GLN A 174 -11.67 10.89 5.46
N TYR A 175 -10.77 10.42 4.59
CA TYR A 175 -9.33 10.54 4.73
C TYR A 175 -8.78 11.34 3.57
N GLN A 176 -8.27 12.53 3.85
CA GLN A 176 -7.70 13.43 2.85
C GLN A 176 -6.19 13.20 2.75
N PHE A 177 -5.68 13.04 1.54
CA PHE A 177 -4.25 12.83 1.30
C PHE A 177 -3.66 14.01 0.56
N GLY A 178 -2.55 14.55 1.08
CA GLY A 178 -1.80 15.63 0.44
C GLY A 178 -0.54 15.11 -0.23
N CYS A 179 0.16 16.01 -0.94
CA CYS A 179 1.46 15.71 -1.54
C CYS A 179 2.59 16.30 -0.69
N SER A 180 3.66 15.54 -0.49
CA SER A 180 4.92 15.99 0.10
C SER A 180 6.07 15.75 -0.89
N PRO A 181 7.05 16.67 -1.01
CA PRO A 181 8.27 16.38 -1.73
C PRO A 181 9.02 15.22 -1.05
N GLN A 182 9.71 14.40 -1.84
CA GLN A 182 10.54 13.32 -1.30
C GLN A 182 11.86 13.89 -0.77
N SER A 183 11.97 13.97 0.56
CA SER A 183 13.21 14.41 1.22
C SER A 183 14.24 13.27 1.27
N ARG A 184 15.51 13.61 0.99
CA ARG A 184 16.64 12.67 1.08
C ARG A 184 17.34 12.84 2.43
N LEU A 185 16.80 12.19 3.46
CA LEU A 185 17.43 12.12 4.78
C LEU A 185 18.47 11.00 4.80
N ARG A 186 19.63 11.21 5.41
CA ARG A 186 20.64 10.16 5.61
C ARG A 186 20.32 9.37 6.86
N CYS A 187 20.56 8.07 6.84
CA CYS A 187 20.27 7.25 8.00
C CYS A 187 21.23 7.52 9.16
N SER A 188 20.69 7.68 10.37
CA SER A 188 21.43 7.55 11.63
C SER A 188 21.90 6.11 11.83
N ARG A 189 22.92 5.93 12.68
CA ARG A 189 23.48 4.61 12.95
C ARG A 189 22.40 3.69 13.56
N LYS A 190 22.21 2.51 12.94
CA LYS A 190 21.26 1.46 13.37
C LYS A 190 19.78 1.87 13.37
N GLU A 191 19.41 2.99 12.78
CA GLU A 191 17.99 3.31 12.58
C GLU A 191 17.42 2.52 11.39
N PRO A 192 16.11 2.21 11.38
CA PRO A 192 15.49 1.56 10.25
C PRO A 192 15.44 2.50 9.04
N CYS A 193 15.85 2.00 7.89
CA CYS A 193 15.83 2.75 6.63
C CYS A 193 14.48 2.69 5.92
N LYS A 194 13.68 1.66 6.21
CA LYS A 194 12.34 1.48 5.63
C LYS A 194 11.42 0.75 6.59
N LEU A 195 10.16 1.16 6.62
CA LEU A 195 9.10 0.50 7.38
C LEU A 195 8.12 -0.16 6.41
N PHE A 196 7.68 -1.37 6.75
CA PHE A 196 6.67 -2.09 6.00
C PHE A 196 5.46 -2.35 6.90
N SER A 197 4.27 -2.21 6.32
CA SER A 197 3.02 -2.70 6.91
C SER A 197 2.37 -3.64 5.93
N ALA A 198 2.36 -4.94 6.25
CA ALA A 198 1.74 -5.97 5.44
C ALA A 198 0.37 -6.31 6.02
N ARG A 199 -0.67 -6.18 5.20
CA ARG A 199 -2.05 -6.57 5.51
C ARG A 199 -2.42 -7.76 4.64
N ARG A 200 -2.83 -8.87 5.25
CA ARG A 200 -3.30 -10.03 4.48
C ARG A 200 -4.65 -9.70 3.82
N ARG A 201 -4.72 -9.74 2.49
CA ARG A 201 -5.96 -9.48 1.73
C ARG A 201 -6.59 -10.74 1.17
N HIS A 202 -5.76 -11.68 0.73
CA HIS A 202 -6.16 -12.98 0.24
C HIS A 202 -5.17 -14.03 0.76
N GLU A 203 -5.49 -15.32 0.68
CA GLU A 203 -4.63 -16.40 1.20
C GLU A 203 -3.16 -16.36 0.73
N GLN A 204 -2.91 -15.73 -0.42
CA GLN A 204 -1.62 -15.63 -1.09
C GLN A 204 -1.26 -14.18 -1.49
N ILE A 205 -2.00 -13.17 -1.04
CA ILE A 205 -1.72 -11.76 -1.38
C ILE A 205 -1.70 -10.94 -0.10
N ASP A 206 -0.55 -10.33 0.14
CA ASP A 206 -0.36 -9.31 1.15
C ASP A 206 -0.35 -7.93 0.48
N GLU A 207 -1.23 -7.04 0.94
CA GLU A 207 -1.17 -5.62 0.59
C GLU A 207 -0.12 -4.97 1.48
N VAL A 208 0.98 -4.51 0.88
CA VAL A 208 2.14 -4.00 1.63
C VAL A 208 2.36 -2.53 1.35
N ASN A 209 2.34 -1.72 2.41
CA ASN A 209 2.77 -0.32 2.34
C ASN A 209 4.23 -0.21 2.78
N ALA A 210 5.10 0.14 1.84
CA ALA A 210 6.52 0.39 2.09
C ALA A 210 6.80 1.90 2.22
N SER A 211 7.35 2.32 3.36
CA SER A 211 7.67 3.72 3.64
C SER A 211 9.18 3.88 3.88
N THR A 212 9.86 4.54 2.95
CA THR A 212 11.29 4.84 3.08
C THR A 212 11.48 5.97 4.08
N ILE A 213 12.34 5.76 5.07
CA ILE A 213 12.61 6.70 6.17
C ILE A 213 13.86 7.53 5.86
N CYS A 214 14.91 6.86 5.40
CA CYS A 214 16.20 7.48 5.13
C CYS A 214 16.98 6.69 4.07
N GLN A 215 18.04 7.29 3.57
CA GLN A 215 18.99 6.73 2.63
C GLN A 215 20.18 6.17 3.38
N CYS A 216 20.50 4.90 3.11
CA CYS A 216 21.63 4.22 3.70
C CYS A 216 22.97 4.92 3.35
N PRO A 217 23.99 4.76 4.20
CA PRO A 217 25.34 5.23 3.90
C PRO A 217 25.91 4.51 2.67
N ARG A 218 27.09 4.94 2.20
CA ARG A 218 27.80 4.26 1.11
C ARG A 218 28.03 2.79 1.44
N ASP A 219 28.03 1.96 0.40
CA ASP A 219 28.24 0.51 0.46
C ASP A 219 27.23 -0.23 1.34
N HIS A 220 26.05 0.38 1.54
CA HIS A 220 24.94 -0.23 2.24
C HIS A 220 23.65 -0.05 1.43
N THR A 221 22.86 -1.11 1.37
CA THR A 221 21.55 -1.12 0.72
C THR A 221 20.43 -1.27 1.73
N CYS A 222 19.33 -0.54 1.49
CA CYS A 222 18.10 -0.68 2.25
C CYS A 222 17.22 -1.78 1.61
N PRO A 223 16.68 -2.73 2.40
CA PRO A 223 15.79 -3.76 1.89
C PRO A 223 14.62 -3.20 1.07
N LYS A 224 14.27 -3.87 -0.03
CA LYS A 224 13.14 -3.52 -0.89
C LYS A 224 11.88 -4.28 -0.51
N HIS A 225 12.02 -5.54 -0.09
CA HIS A 225 10.93 -6.40 0.32
C HIS A 225 10.97 -6.73 1.83
N HIS A 226 9.81 -7.00 2.44
CA HIS A 226 9.67 -7.24 3.88
C HIS A 226 10.15 -8.64 4.31
N THR A 227 10.50 -9.50 3.36
CA THR A 227 11.08 -10.84 3.58
C THR A 227 12.58 -10.90 3.26
N GLU A 228 13.19 -9.78 2.85
CA GLU A 228 14.61 -9.72 2.56
C GLU A 228 15.46 -9.79 3.84
N PRO A 229 16.73 -10.19 3.74
CA PRO A 229 17.68 -10.06 4.84
C PRO A 229 17.71 -8.65 5.42
N GLY A 230 17.95 -8.53 6.74
CA GLY A 230 18.01 -7.24 7.42
C GLY A 230 16.65 -6.62 7.73
N VAL A 231 15.55 -7.33 7.44
CA VAL A 231 14.21 -6.96 7.90
C VAL A 231 13.86 -7.72 9.17
N LEU A 232 13.45 -6.99 10.21
CA LEU A 232 13.01 -7.53 11.48
C LEU A 232 11.49 -7.37 11.65
N PRO A 233 10.78 -8.38 12.17
CA PRO A 233 9.35 -8.26 12.47
C PRO A 233 9.13 -7.28 13.62
N GLY A 234 8.08 -6.47 13.50
CA GLY A 234 7.61 -5.52 14.49
C GLY A 234 6.34 -5.99 15.20
N VAL A 235 5.37 -5.09 15.32
CA VAL A 235 4.09 -5.33 16.01
C VAL A 235 3.11 -6.03 15.07
N THR A 236 2.33 -6.95 15.63
CA THR A 236 1.19 -7.57 14.95
C THR A 236 -0.12 -7.03 15.51
N TYR A 237 -0.93 -6.42 14.67
CA TYR A 237 -2.28 -5.96 14.98
C TYR A 237 -3.27 -7.03 14.54
N VAL A 238 -3.52 -8.00 15.42
CA VAL A 238 -4.32 -9.21 15.13
C VAL A 238 -5.74 -8.86 14.67
N ALA A 239 -6.36 -7.85 15.27
CA ALA A 239 -7.73 -7.44 14.93
C ALA A 239 -7.88 -6.94 13.47
N GLU A 240 -6.78 -6.58 12.82
CA GLU A 240 -6.77 -5.98 11.48
C GLU A 240 -6.01 -6.85 10.46
N ASP A 241 -5.47 -8.00 10.88
CA ASP A 241 -4.53 -8.83 10.11
C ASP A 241 -3.34 -8.04 9.52
N ILE A 242 -2.82 -7.09 10.31
CA ILE A 242 -1.67 -6.25 9.93
C ILE A 242 -0.43 -6.66 10.72
N ARG A 243 0.69 -6.80 10.02
CA ARG A 243 2.04 -6.99 10.60
C ARG A 243 2.96 -5.88 10.15
N THR A 244 3.73 -5.32 11.07
CA THR A 244 4.77 -4.34 10.74
C THR A 244 6.15 -4.99 10.67
N TYR A 245 7.02 -4.44 9.84
CA TYR A 245 8.41 -4.88 9.69
C TYR A 245 9.34 -3.69 9.53
N HIS A 246 10.55 -3.81 10.05
CA HIS A 246 11.57 -2.76 10.06
C HIS A 246 12.78 -3.24 9.25
N GLY A 247 13.05 -2.59 8.12
CA GLY A 247 14.24 -2.84 7.30
C GLY A 247 15.40 -1.96 7.74
N TYR A 248 16.57 -2.57 7.91
CA TYR A 248 17.80 -1.90 8.31
C TYR A 248 18.83 -1.91 7.17
N CYS A 249 19.69 -0.89 7.14
CA CYS A 249 20.78 -0.84 6.18
C CYS A 249 21.71 -2.04 6.38
N LEU A 250 21.94 -2.80 5.32
CA LEU A 250 22.90 -3.89 5.28
C LEU A 250 24.08 -3.54 4.40
N PRO A 251 25.30 -4.01 4.71
CA PRO A 251 26.43 -3.90 3.81
C PRO A 251 26.10 -4.56 2.47
N ASP A 252 26.49 -3.93 1.38
CA ASP A 252 26.41 -4.55 0.07
C ASP A 252 27.26 -5.82 0.05
N PRO A 253 26.81 -6.91 -0.60
CA PRO A 253 27.65 -8.07 -0.78
C PRO A 253 28.94 -7.62 -1.48
N PRO A 254 30.11 -8.11 -1.03
CA PRO A 254 31.35 -7.81 -1.73
C PRO A 254 31.19 -8.22 -3.19
N PRO A 255 31.73 -7.45 -4.16
CA PRO A 255 31.69 -7.85 -5.55
C PRO A 255 32.28 -9.26 -5.64
N GLU A 256 31.50 -10.23 -6.10
CA GLU A 256 32.00 -11.58 -6.33
C GLU A 256 33.20 -11.47 -7.29
N THR A 257 34.40 -11.70 -6.77
CA THR A 257 35.50 -12.17 -7.59
C THR A 257 35.03 -13.47 -8.20
N TYR A 258 34.50 -13.41 -9.43
CA TYR A 258 34.36 -14.55 -10.31
C TYR A 258 35.76 -15.17 -10.48
N ARG A 259 36.16 -16.05 -9.55
CA ARG A 259 37.19 -17.03 -9.82
C ARG A 259 36.54 -18.03 -10.77
N PHE A 260 36.69 -17.75 -12.08
CA PHE A 260 36.73 -18.82 -13.05
C PHE A 260 37.84 -19.76 -12.60
N VAL A 261 37.45 -20.85 -11.92
CA VAL A 261 38.27 -22.04 -11.89
C VAL A 261 38.17 -22.57 -13.32
N GLY A 262 39.09 -22.12 -14.17
CA GLY A 262 39.29 -22.72 -15.46
C GLY A 262 39.57 -24.20 -15.22
N ASP A 263 38.74 -25.05 -15.81
CA ASP A 263 39.04 -26.45 -15.98
C ASP A 263 40.43 -26.52 -16.63
N LYS A 264 41.36 -27.14 -15.90
CA LYS A 264 42.70 -27.39 -16.38
C LYS A 264 42.76 -28.88 -16.71
N ASP A 265 42.96 -29.09 -18.00
CA ASP A 265 43.45 -30.30 -18.69
C ASP A 265 42.49 -31.50 -18.82
#